data_AF-A0A158ARM5-F1
#
_entry.id   AF-A0A158ARM5-F1
#
_cell.length_a   1.000
_cell.length_b   1.000
_cell.length_c   1.000
_cell.angle_alpha   90.00
_cell.angle_beta   90.00
_cell.angle_gamma   90.00
#
_symmetry.space_group_name_H-M   'P 1'
#
loop_
_entity.id
_entity.type
_entity.pdbx_description
1 polymer ?
#
loop_
_entity_poly.entity_id
_entity_poly.type
_entity_poly.pdbx_seq_one_letter_code
_entity_poly.pdbx_strand_id
1 'polypeptide(L)' 'MYAKFKTLPPVARRAVIAVTLLCVACVAARLPDTPLCNWIFGLSLVGSFWASGVMVPAMKVMLYVFKVALRIHTNPW' A
#
# COMPACT_ATOMS: atom_id res chain seq x y z
N MET A 1 -2.55 -26.09 2.73
CA MET A 1 -2.48 -24.68 3.21
C MET A 1 -3.28 -23.70 2.36
N TYR A 2 -3.23 -23.76 1.03
CA TYR A 2 -3.97 -22.85 0.14
C TYR A 2 -5.51 -22.88 0.34
N ALA A 3 -6.07 -24.06 0.65
CA ALA A 3 -7.48 -24.21 0.99
C ALA A 3 -7.89 -23.39 2.24
N LYS A 4 -7.05 -23.37 3.29
CA LYS A 4 -7.30 -22.55 4.50
C LYS A 4 -7.15 -21.05 4.22
N PHE A 5 -6.29 -20.68 3.27
CA PHE A 5 -6.16 -19.30 2.81
C PHE A 5 -7.41 -18.85 2.04
N LYS A 6 -7.99 -19.76 1.24
CA LYS A 6 -9.21 -19.52 0.47
C LYS A 6 -10.50 -19.57 1.30
N THR A 7 -10.45 -19.97 2.57
CA THR A 7 -11.58 -19.90 3.50
C THR A 7 -11.59 -18.63 4.36
N LEU A 8 -10.47 -17.89 4.41
CA LEU A 8 -10.40 -16.63 5.16
C LEU A 8 -11.31 -15.55 4.55
N PRO A 9 -11.86 -14.62 5.35
CA PRO A 9 -12.59 -13.48 4.82
C PRO A 9 -11.67 -12.66 3.90
N PRO A 10 -12.23 -12.00 2.87
CA PRO A 10 -11.44 -11.31 1.84
C PRO A 10 -10.52 -10.24 2.42
N VAL A 11 -10.93 -9.60 3.51
CA VAL A 11 -10.13 -8.62 4.26
C VAL A 11 -8.91 -9.28 4.91
N ALA A 12 -9.09 -10.45 5.54
CA ALA A 12 -7.98 -11.16 6.17
C ALA A 12 -6.98 -11.70 5.14
N ARG A 13 -7.43 -12.14 3.95
CA ARG A 13 -6.50 -12.53 2.87
C ARG A 13 -5.66 -11.35 2.41
N ARG A 14 -6.28 -10.19 2.22
CA ARG A 14 -5.63 -8.95 1.84
C ARG A 14 -4.62 -8.49 2.88
N ALA A 15 -4.99 -8.56 4.16
CA ALA A 15 -4.10 -8.25 5.26
C ALA A 15 -2.88 -9.19 5.30
N VAL A 16 -3.07 -10.50 5.11
CA VAL A 16 -1.95 -11.45 5.11
C VAL A 16 -1.01 -11.22 3.93
N ILE A 17 -1.54 -10.92 2.73
CA ILE A 17 -0.72 -10.57 1.56
C ILE A 17 0.05 -9.26 1.79
N ALA A 18 -0.59 -8.26 2.40
CA ALA A 18 0.06 -6.99 2.73
C ALA A 18 1.21 -7.20 3.73
N VAL A 19 0.97 -7.99 4.79
CA VAL A 19 1.97 -8.28 5.82
C VAL A 19 3.15 -9.06 5.24
N THR A 20 2.93 -10.06 4.41
CA THR A 20 4.04 -10.80 3.78
C THR A 20 4.88 -9.93 2.87
N LEU A 21 4.26 -9.06 2.07
CA LEU A 21 5.00 -8.10 1.22
C LEU A 21 5.78 -7.06 2.05
N LEU A 22 5.23 -6.63 3.19
CA LEU A 22 5.92 -5.74 4.12
C LEU A 22 7.14 -6.43 4.75
N CYS A 23 7.03 -7.70 5.13
CA CYS A 23 8.17 -8.49 5.61
C CYS A 23 9.25 -8.62 4.54
N VAL A 24 8.88 -8.85 3.28
CA VAL A 24 9.84 -8.90 2.15
C VAL A 24 10.55 -7.56 1.98
N ALA A 25 9.83 -6.44 2.10
CA ALA A 25 10.43 -5.10 2.08
C ALA A 25 11.39 -4.88 3.25
N CYS A 26 11.04 -5.28 4.48
CA CYS A 26 11.93 -5.16 5.64
C CYS A 26 13.22 -5.99 5.48
N VAL A 27 13.13 -7.17 4.89
CA VAL A 27 14.31 -7.99 4.57
C VAL A 27 15.14 -7.32 3.49
N ALA A 28 14.53 -6.88 2.39
CA ALA A 28 15.24 -6.18 1.31
C ALA A 28 15.96 -4.90 1.79
N ALA A 29 15.41 -4.17 2.76
CA ALA A 29 16.04 -3.00 3.37
C ALA A 29 17.28 -3.32 4.24
N ARG A 30 17.46 -4.58 4.64
CA ARG A 30 18.64 -5.05 5.38
C ARG A 30 19.72 -5.63 4.46
N LEU A 31 19.40 -5.84 3.18
CA LEU A 31 20.36 -6.35 2.19
C LEU A 31 21.17 -5.19 1.59
N PRO A 32 22.38 -5.48 1.07
CA PRO A 32 23.21 -4.47 0.42
C PRO A 32 22.49 -3.80 -0.75
N ASP A 33 22.75 -2.50 -0.91
CA ASP A 33 22.16 -1.62 -1.92
C ASP A 33 22.54 -2.05 -3.34
N THR A 34 21.86 -3.07 -3.82
CA THR A 34 21.90 -3.52 -5.20
C THR A 34 20.68 -2.97 -5.93
N PRO A 35 20.80 -2.63 -7.22
CA PRO A 35 19.66 -2.15 -7.99
C PRO A 35 18.50 -3.15 -7.95
N LEU A 36 18.78 -4.45 -7.95
CA LEU A 36 17.77 -5.51 -7.76
C LEU A 36 17.05 -5.41 -6.41
N CYS A 37 17.77 -5.21 -5.29
CA CYS A 37 17.12 -5.02 -3.98
C CYS A 37 16.23 -3.78 -3.93
N ASN A 38 16.64 -2.67 -4.56
CA ASN A 38 15.81 -1.47 -4.63
C ASN A 38 14.52 -1.70 -5.43
N TRP A 39 14.60 -2.43 -6.54
CA TRP A 39 13.42 -2.82 -7.31
C TRP A 39 12.49 -3.73 -6.52
N ILE A 40 13.03 -4.74 -5.84
CA ILE A 40 12.26 -5.68 -5.01
C ILE A 40 11.61 -4.95 -3.82
N PHE A 41 12.33 -4.04 -3.19
CA PHE A 41 11.83 -3.21 -2.09
C PHE A 41 10.68 -2.31 -2.55
N GLY A 42 10.87 -1.60 -3.66
CA GLY A 42 9.85 -0.71 -4.24
C GLY A 42 8.59 -1.48 -4.65
N LEU A 43 8.73 -2.60 -5.36
CA LEU A 43 7.60 -3.44 -5.76
C LEU A 43 6.88 -4.07 -4.57
N SER A 44 7.61 -4.50 -3.54
CA SER A 44 7.02 -5.08 -2.33
C SER A 44 6.25 -4.02 -1.52
N LEU A 45 6.77 -2.80 -1.42
CA LEU A 45 6.06 -1.68 -0.79
C LEU A 45 4.78 -1.34 -1.55
N VAL A 46 4.86 -1.12 -2.86
CA VAL A 46 3.69 -0.80 -3.69
C VAL A 46 2.66 -1.93 -3.62
N GLY A 47 3.11 -3.18 -3.70
CA GLY A 47 2.26 -4.36 -3.56
C GLY A 47 1.58 -4.45 -2.18
N SER A 48 2.27 -4.08 -1.09
CA SER A 48 1.70 -4.09 0.26
C SER A 48 0.61 -3.02 0.43
N PHE A 49 0.82 -1.82 -0.12
CA PHE A 49 -0.18 -0.76 -0.13
C PHE A 49 -1.39 -1.10 -1.01
N TRP A 50 -1.16 -1.79 -2.12
CA TRP A 50 -2.23 -2.28 -2.98
C TRP A 50 -3.03 -3.40 -2.30
N ALA A 51 -2.35 -4.38 -1.71
CA ALA A 51 -2.97 -5.53 -1.05
C ALA A 51 -3.79 -5.13 0.18
N SER A 52 -3.31 -4.15 0.97
CA SER A 52 -4.03 -3.65 2.15
C SER A 52 -5.36 -2.96 1.82
N GLY A 53 -5.58 -2.58 0.55
CA GLY A 53 -6.79 -1.87 0.14
C GLY A 53 -6.86 -0.43 0.65
N VAL A 54 -5.80 0.06 1.31
CA VAL A 54 -5.69 1.42 1.87
C VAL A 54 -5.51 2.47 0.76
N MET A 55 -5.08 2.04 -0.42
CA MET A 55 -4.90 2.90 -1.59
C MET A 55 -6.20 3.61 -2.02
N VAL A 56 -7.36 2.94 -1.92
CA VAL A 56 -8.67 3.51 -2.27
C VAL A 56 -9.12 4.61 -1.29
N PRO A 57 -9.15 4.39 0.04
CA PRO A 57 -9.49 5.45 0.99
C PRO A 57 -8.45 6.57 0.99
N ALA A 58 -7.15 6.26 0.87
CA ALA A 58 -6.11 7.28 0.76
C ALA A 58 -6.32 8.20 -0.44
N MET A 59 -6.62 7.63 -1.62
CA MET A 59 -6.89 8.41 -2.84
C MET A 59 -8.17 9.27 -2.68
N LYS A 60 -9.21 8.76 -2.02
CA LYS A 60 -10.43 9.55 -1.71
C LYS A 60 -10.13 10.74 -0.79
N VAL A 61 -9.34 10.52 0.26
CA VAL A 61 -8.92 11.60 1.18
C VAL A 61 -8.09 12.64 0.45
N MET A 62 -7.15 12.21 -0.40
CA MET A 62 -6.30 13.11 -1.16
C MET A 62 -7.11 13.98 -2.14
N LEU A 63 -8.10 13.39 -2.84
CA LEU A 63 -9.03 14.13 -3.69
C LEU A 63 -9.90 15.10 -2.89
N TYR A 64 -10.33 14.72 -1.68
CA TYR A 64 -11.08 15.59 -0.80
C TYR A 64 -10.23 16.79 -0.35
N VAL A 65 -9.00 16.55 0.10
CA VAL A 65 -8.05 17.60 0.47
C VAL A 65 -7.76 18.51 -0.73
N PHE A 66 -7.55 17.95 -1.91
CA PHE A 66 -7.33 18.73 -3.14
C PHE A 66 -8.55 19.59 -3.48
N LYS A 67 -9.77 19.06 -3.34
CA LYS A 67 -11.01 19.81 -3.54
C LYS A 67 -11.16 20.95 -2.52
N VAL A 68 -10.82 20.72 -1.26
CA VAL A 68 -10.82 21.74 -0.21
C VAL A 68 -9.77 22.82 -0.49
N ALA A 69 -8.55 22.42 -0.85
CA ALA A 69 -7.48 23.34 -1.22
C ALA A 69 -7.88 24.21 -2.40
N LEU A 70 -8.46 23.61 -3.46
CA LEU A 70 -9.01 24.34 -4.60
C LEU A 70 -10.10 25.31 -4.17
N ARG A 71 -11.04 24.89 -3.30
CA ARG A 71 -12.12 25.77 -2.80
C ARG A 71 -11.59 26.98 -2.03
N ILE A 72 -10.57 26.79 -1.20
CA ILE A 72 -9.90 27.87 -0.47
C ILE A 72 -9.20 28.82 -1.46
N HIS A 73 -8.57 28.26 -2.49
CA HIS A 73 -7.82 29.04 -3.46
C HIS A 73 -8.71 29.80 -4.46
N THR A 74 -9.87 29.26 -4.81
CA THR A 74 -10.83 29.88 -5.74
C THR A 74 -11.84 30.79 -5.07
N ASN A 75 -12.04 30.69 -3.75
CA ASN A 75 -12.94 31.57 -3.02
C ASN A 75 -12.24 32.10 -1.74
N PRO A 76 -11.40 33.14 -1.85
CA PRO A 76 -10.71 33.73 -0.71
C PRO A 76 -11.60 34.62 0.18
N TRP A 77 -12.93 34.59 0.01
CA TRP A 77 -13.90 35.48 0.64
C TRP A 77 -15.18 34.74 1.04
#